data_AF-A0A106QCT9-F1
#
_entry.id   AF-A0A106QCT9-F1
#
_cell.length_a   1.000
_cell.length_b   1.000
_cell.length_c   1.000
_cell.angle_alpha   90.00
_cell.angle_beta   90.00
_cell.angle_gamma   90.00
#
_symmetry.space_group_name_H-M   'P 1'
#
loop_
_entity.id
_entity.type
_entity.pdbx_description
1 polymer ?
#
loop_
_entity_poly.entity_id
_entity_poly.type
_entity_poly.pdbx_seq_one_letter_code
_entity_poly.pdbx_strand_id
1 'polypeptide(L)'
;MSSYFNTQHWNRVKKARAELGLNKIPEEATLRPAHHLAQATLQHRQTGETWKVTEVREDWLLGRYLTATLEREDGVRCTYVVEIISSEEPEILQQLGEFNTEFEVLFH
;
A
#
# COMPACT_ATOMS: atom_id res chain seq x y z
N MET A 1 -11.17 24.19 1.26
CA MET A 1 -11.81 23.47 2.38
C MET A 1 -11.26 22.06 2.34
N SER A 2 -10.25 21.77 3.16
CA SER A 2 -9.57 20.47 3.17
C SER A 2 -10.37 19.50 4.03
N SER A 3 -10.83 18.40 3.45
CA SER A 3 -11.49 17.32 4.19
C SER A 3 -10.44 16.66 5.09
N TYR A 4 -10.54 16.84 6.40
CA TYR A 4 -9.59 16.25 7.35
C TYR A 4 -9.92 14.77 7.56
N PHE A 5 -9.39 13.90 6.71
CA PHE A 5 -9.47 12.45 6.87
C PHE A 5 -8.37 11.89 7.79
N ASN A 6 -8.04 12.64 8.86
CA ASN A 6 -6.98 12.29 9.80
C ASN A 6 -7.31 11.05 10.67
N THR A 7 -6.33 10.57 11.46
CA THR A 7 -6.48 9.43 12.38
C THR A 7 -7.70 9.52 13.30
N GLN A 8 -8.08 10.74 13.71
CA GLN A 8 -9.27 10.94 14.55
C GLN A 8 -10.57 10.73 13.75
N HIS A 9 -10.62 11.17 12.49
CA HIS A 9 -11.72 10.90 11.57
C HIS A 9 -11.82 9.40 11.28
N TRP A 10 -10.69 8.75 10.98
CA TRP A 10 -10.63 7.30 10.76
C TRP A 10 -11.18 6.51 11.96
N ASN A 11 -10.75 6.85 13.17
CA ASN A 11 -11.24 6.21 14.40
C ASN A 11 -12.75 6.42 14.60
N ARG A 12 -13.28 7.61 14.25
CA ARG A 12 -14.72 7.88 14.30
C ARG A 12 -15.49 7.06 13.27
N VAL A 13 -14.99 6.95 12.04
CA VAL A 13 -15.59 6.12 10.98
C VAL A 13 -15.58 4.65 11.36
N LYS A 14 -14.45 4.14 11.88
CA LYS A 14 -14.33 2.76 12.36
C LYS A 14 -15.35 2.47 13.46
N LYS A 15 -15.45 3.35 14.46
CA LYS A 15 -16.42 3.24 15.57
C LYS A 15 -17.88 3.26 15.08
N ALA A 16 -18.24 4.26 14.28
CA ALA A 16 -19.61 4.42 13.78
C ALA A 16 -20.06 3.22 12.91
N ARG A 17 -19.16 2.65 12.11
CA ARG A 17 -19.47 1.48 11.28
C ARG A 17 -19.62 0.20 12.09
N ALA A 18 -18.80 0.01 13.12
CA ALA A 18 -18.94 -1.10 14.06
C ALA A 18 -20.29 -1.04 14.79
N GLU A 19 -20.70 0.15 15.24
CA GLU A 19 -22.01 0.39 15.89
C GLU A 19 -23.19 0.08 14.95
N LEU A 20 -23.01 0.27 13.64
CA LEU A 20 -24.02 -0.01 12.62
C LEU A 20 -23.98 -1.46 12.08
N GLY A 21 -23.08 -2.32 12.58
CA GLY A 21 -22.87 -3.67 12.05
C GLY A 21 -22.35 -3.70 10.61
N LEU A 22 -21.80 -2.58 10.12
CA LEU A 22 -21.32 -2.40 8.75
C LEU A 22 -19.84 -2.77 8.64
N ASN A 23 -19.52 -4.01 9.05
CA ASN A 23 -18.19 -4.65 9.07
C ASN A 23 -17.63 -4.94 7.66
N LYS A 24 -17.87 -4.05 6.69
CA LYS A 24 -17.35 -4.17 5.31
C LYS A 24 -15.92 -3.66 5.16
N ILE A 25 -15.37 -3.03 6.19
CA ILE A 25 -13.96 -2.63 6.23
C ILE A 25 -13.23 -3.72 7.04
N PRO A 26 -12.29 -4.46 6.43
CA PRO A 26 -11.47 -5.44 7.14
C PRO A 26 -10.77 -4.79 8.34
N GLU A 27 -10.72 -5.50 9.48
CA GLU A 27 -9.97 -5.04 10.66
C GLU A 27 -8.45 -5.06 10.44
N GLU A 28 -8.01 -5.87 9.47
CA GLU A 28 -6.62 -6.13 9.14
C GLU A 28 -6.41 -6.00 7.63
N ALA A 29 -5.17 -5.68 7.25
CA ALA A 29 -4.77 -5.66 5.86
C ALA A 29 -4.99 -7.04 5.20
N THR A 30 -5.58 -7.05 4.02
CA THR A 30 -5.96 -8.29 3.33
C THR A 30 -4.96 -8.62 2.24
N LEU A 31 -4.46 -9.86 2.19
CA LEU A 31 -3.59 -10.33 1.11
C LEU A 31 -4.29 -10.27 -0.26
N ARG A 32 -3.56 -9.82 -1.27
CA ARG A 32 -3.98 -9.74 -2.68
C ARG A 32 -3.03 -10.54 -3.59
N PRO A 33 -2.99 -11.88 -3.48
CA PRO A 33 -2.06 -12.72 -4.25
C PRO A 33 -2.33 -12.73 -5.76
N ALA A 34 -3.54 -12.36 -6.19
CA ALA A 34 -3.91 -12.24 -7.59
C ALA A 34 -3.57 -10.86 -8.21
N HIS A 35 -2.97 -9.94 -7.43
CA HIS A 35 -2.57 -8.65 -7.94
C HIS A 35 -1.42 -8.79 -8.94
N HIS A 36 -1.40 -7.97 -10.01
CA HIS A 36 -0.39 -8.07 -11.06
C HIS A 36 1.04 -7.87 -10.55
N LEU A 37 1.22 -7.10 -9.46
CA LEU A 37 2.52 -6.92 -8.82
C LEU A 37 2.93 -8.09 -7.91
N ALA A 38 2.03 -9.00 -7.50
CA ALA A 38 2.34 -10.04 -6.51
C ALA A 38 3.39 -11.07 -6.96
N GLN A 39 3.83 -11.00 -8.21
CA GLN A 39 4.92 -11.82 -8.77
C GLN A 39 5.87 -10.98 -9.64
N ALA A 40 5.76 -9.64 -9.55
CA ALA A 40 6.58 -8.77 -10.36
C ALA A 40 8.02 -8.75 -9.83
N THR A 41 8.93 -8.57 -10.78
CA THR A 41 10.31 -8.20 -10.50
C THR A 41 10.43 -6.70 -10.68
N LEU A 42 11.12 -6.03 -9.78
CA LEU A 42 11.35 -4.59 -9.84
C LEU A 42 12.84 -4.33 -10.02
N GLN A 43 13.18 -3.28 -10.75
CA GLN A 43 14.54 -2.77 -10.82
C GLN A 43 14.61 -1.39 -10.16
N HIS A 44 15.52 -1.23 -9.20
CA HIS A 44 15.79 0.07 -8.60
C HIS A 44 16.53 0.94 -9.62
N ARG A 45 15.96 2.09 -9.97
CA ARG A 45 16.40 2.91 -11.12
C ARG A 45 17.80 3.48 -10.96
N GLN A 46 18.19 3.84 -9.73
CA GLN A 46 19.49 4.48 -9.50
C GLN A 46 20.63 3.48 -9.39
N THR A 47 20.38 2.30 -8.81
CA THR A 47 21.43 1.31 -8.51
C THR A 47 21.44 0.15 -9.49
N GLY A 48 20.36 -0.05 -10.26
CA GLY A 48 20.16 -1.21 -11.12
C GLY A 48 19.82 -2.51 -10.37
N GLU A 49 19.72 -2.46 -9.05
CA GLU A 49 19.44 -3.62 -8.21
C GLU A 49 18.08 -4.22 -8.52
N THR A 50 18.01 -5.55 -8.48
CA THR A 50 16.76 -6.29 -8.71
C THR A 50 16.10 -6.66 -7.40
N TRP A 51 14.81 -6.41 -7.31
CA TRP A 51 13.95 -6.68 -6.17
C TRP A 51 12.77 -7.54 -6.61
N LYS A 52 12.26 -8.37 -5.71
CA LYS A 52 11.08 -9.20 -5.95
C LYS A 52 9.96 -8.76 -5.05
N VAL A 53 8.75 -8.64 -5.60
CA VAL A 53 7.56 -8.48 -4.79
C VAL A 53 7.21 -9.83 -4.19
N THR A 54 7.17 -9.92 -2.86
CA THR A 54 6.85 -11.16 -2.14
C THR A 54 5.42 -11.19 -1.62
N GLU A 55 4.83 -10.01 -1.40
CA GLU A 55 3.48 -9.87 -0.85
C GLU A 55 2.85 -8.59 -1.37
N VAL A 56 1.56 -8.64 -1.71
CA VAL A 56 0.73 -7.45 -1.93
C VAL A 56 -0.43 -7.51 -0.96
N ARG A 57 -0.69 -6.42 -0.26
CA ARG A 57 -1.77 -6.30 0.72
C ARG A 57 -2.63 -5.09 0.40
N GLU A 58 -3.90 -5.18 0.72
CA GLU A 58 -4.81 -4.05 0.74
C GLU A 58 -4.99 -3.55 2.17
N ASP A 59 -4.67 -2.28 2.39
CA ASP A 59 -4.82 -1.59 3.66
C ASP A 59 -5.98 -0.60 3.58
N TRP A 60 -6.53 -0.32 4.75
CA TRP A 60 -7.67 0.56 4.97
C TRP A 60 -7.36 1.69 5.98
N LEU A 61 -6.19 1.63 6.64
CA LEU A 61 -5.77 2.62 7.63
C LEU A 61 -5.49 3.97 6.97
N LEU A 62 -6.31 4.99 7.26
CA LEU A 62 -6.22 6.32 6.65
C LEU A 62 -6.55 6.35 5.14
N GLY A 63 -7.38 5.41 4.69
CA GLY A 63 -7.84 5.31 3.31
C GLY A 63 -7.61 3.92 2.75
N ARG A 64 -8.05 3.69 1.52
CA ARG A 64 -7.94 2.39 0.84
C ARG A 64 -6.78 2.42 -0.15
N TYR A 65 -5.79 1.56 0.03
CA TYR A 65 -4.60 1.51 -0.83
C TYR A 65 -3.97 0.12 -0.80
N LEU A 66 -3.06 -0.13 -1.73
CA LEU A 66 -2.27 -1.35 -1.78
C LEU A 66 -0.83 -1.07 -1.35
N THR A 67 -0.28 -1.97 -0.56
CA THR A 67 1.15 -2.02 -0.24
C THR A 67 1.77 -3.28 -0.83
N ALA A 68 3.03 -3.19 -1.23
CA ALA A 68 3.83 -4.32 -1.64
C ALA A 68 5.06 -4.46 -0.75
N THR A 69 5.34 -5.68 -0.29
CA THR A 69 6.60 -6.01 0.35
C THR A 69 7.58 -6.46 -0.73
N LEU A 70 8.73 -5.79 -0.74
CA LEU A 70 9.82 -6.03 -1.67
C LEU A 70 10.94 -6.73 -0.94
N GLU A 71 11.60 -7.69 -1.60
CA GLU A 71 12.75 -8.41 -1.08
C GLU A 71 13.89 -8.40 -2.09
N ARG A 72 15.08 -8.06 -1.64
CA ARG A 72 16.34 -8.15 -2.40
C ARG A 72 17.02 -9.50 -2.13
N GLU A 73 17.91 -9.92 -3.02
CA GLU A 73 18.61 -11.22 -2.92
C GLU A 73 19.41 -11.43 -1.62
N ASP A 74 19.86 -10.35 -0.98
CA ASP A 74 20.57 -10.39 0.31
C ASP A 74 19.63 -10.46 1.53
N GLY A 75 18.31 -10.57 1.30
CA GLY A 75 17.29 -10.71 2.33
C GLY A 75 16.79 -9.39 2.91
N VAL A 76 17.24 -8.24 2.40
CA VAL A 76 16.68 -6.94 2.79
C VAL A 76 15.23 -6.84 2.33
N ARG A 77 14.36 -6.43 3.26
CA ARG A 77 12.92 -6.25 3.02
C ARG A 77 12.49 -4.83 3.31
N CYS A 78 11.64 -4.30 2.45
CA CYS A 78 10.99 -3.00 2.60
C CYS A 78 9.54 -3.10 2.12
N THR A 79 8.71 -2.15 2.53
CA THR A 79 7.30 -2.10 2.13
C THR A 79 6.97 -0.72 1.62
N TYR A 80 6.30 -0.67 0.47
CA TYR A 80 5.93 0.56 -0.20
C TYR A 80 4.43 0.57 -0.53
N VAL A 81 3.85 1.76 -0.60
CA VAL A 81 2.53 1.96 -1.23
C VAL A 81 2.73 1.86 -2.73
N VAL A 82 1.94 1.02 -3.38
CA VAL A 82 2.05 0.74 -4.83
C VAL A 82 0.81 1.14 -5.62
N GLU A 83 -0.32 1.32 -4.95
CA GLU A 83 -1.56 1.80 -5.59
C GLU A 83 -2.45 2.50 -4.57
N ILE A 84 -3.10 3.60 -4.95
CA ILE A 84 -4.10 4.28 -4.14
C ILE A 84 -5.47 4.05 -4.75
N ILE A 85 -6.37 3.46 -3.97
CA ILE A 85 -7.76 3.23 -4.37
C ILE A 85 -8.63 4.40 -3.89
N SER A 86 -8.43 4.86 -2.65
CA SER A 86 -9.14 5.99 -2.05
C SER A 86 -8.42 6.47 -0.77
N SER A 87 -7.42 7.34 -0.91
CA SER A 87 -6.78 8.06 0.20
C SER A 87 -6.37 9.46 -0.26
N GLU A 88 -6.44 10.44 0.64
CA GLU A 88 -5.94 11.80 0.43
C GLU A 88 -4.80 12.13 1.40
N GLU A 89 -4.32 11.15 2.16
CA GLU A 89 -3.27 11.41 3.15
C GLU A 89 -1.93 11.70 2.46
N PRO A 90 -1.28 12.84 2.77
CA PRO A 90 -0.03 13.25 2.12
C PRO A 90 1.09 12.20 2.24
N GLU A 91 1.19 11.52 3.39
CA GLU A 91 2.22 10.50 3.62
C GLU A 91 2.04 9.28 2.71
N ILE A 92 0.79 8.84 2.48
CA ILE A 92 0.48 7.71 1.59
C ILE A 92 0.76 8.10 0.13
N LEU A 93 0.35 9.32 -0.26
CA LEU A 93 0.62 9.88 -1.59
C LEU A 93 2.12 10.01 -1.85
N GLN A 94 2.89 10.45 -0.84
CA GLN A 94 4.34 10.56 -0.93
C GLN A 94 5.00 9.20 -1.12
N GLN A 95 4.63 8.18 -0.33
CA GLN A 95 5.19 6.83 -0.45
C GLN A 95 4.93 6.21 -1.83
N LEU A 96 3.74 6.46 -2.42
CA LEU A 96 3.46 6.05 -3.79
C LEU A 96 4.36 6.79 -4.79
N GLY A 97 4.59 8.08 -4.58
CA GLY A 97 5.49 8.89 -5.40
C GLY A 97 6.95 8.39 -5.33
N GLU A 98 7.43 8.05 -4.14
CA GLU A 98 8.75 7.47 -3.89
C GLU A 98 8.88 6.14 -4.63
N PHE A 99 7.92 5.22 -4.47
CA PHE A 99 7.92 3.94 -5.19
C PHE A 99 8.01 4.11 -6.71
N ASN A 100 7.18 4.97 -7.29
CA ASN A 100 7.16 5.21 -8.74
C ASN A 100 8.44 5.87 -9.26
N THR A 101 9.15 6.61 -8.39
CA THR A 101 10.42 7.28 -8.73
C THR A 101 11.61 6.33 -8.55
N GLU A 102 11.58 5.47 -7.55
CA GLU A 102 12.69 4.58 -7.20
C GLU A 102 12.71 3.31 -8.05
N PHE A 103 11.55 2.80 -8.45
CA PHE A 103 11.46 1.49 -9.09
C PHE A 103 10.88 1.53 -10.50
N GLU A 104 11.33 0.56 -11.30
CA GLU A 104 10.75 0.17 -12.56
C GLU A 104 10.17 -1.24 -12.43
N VAL A 105 8.91 -1.42 -12.84
CA VAL A 105 8.25 -2.72 -12.80
C VAL A 105 8.60 -3.51 -14.06
N LEU A 106 9.26 -4.65 -13.88
CA LEU A 106 9.57 -5.61 -14.94
C LEU A 106 8.52 -6.72 -14.92
N PHE A 107 7.68 -6.75 -15.95
CA PHE A 107 6.77 -7.88 -16.18
C PHE A 107 7.53 -8.98 -16.93
N HIS A 108 7.54 -10.18 -16.35
CA HIS A 108 8.10 -11.39 -16.95
C HIS A 108 7.01 -12.40 -17.26
#